data_AF-A0A1M6UL29-F1
#
_entry.id   AF-A0A1M6UL29-F1
#
_cell.length_a   1.000
_cell.length_b   1.000
_cell.length_c   1.000
_cell.angle_alpha   90.00
_cell.angle_beta   90.00
_cell.angle_gamma   90.00
#
_symmetry.space_group_name_H-M   'P 1'
#
loop_
_entity.id
_entity.type
_entity.pdbx_description
1 polymer ?
#
loop_
_entity_poly.entity_id
_entity_poly.type
_entity_poly.pdbx_seq_one_letter_code
_entity_poly.pdbx_strand_id
1 'polypeptide(L)'
;MSDDWKKDRFGAIERNENPMILTRMKSGYAVIGDTQFLPGYCVLLAYPKVASLEDLSLEAKTDFLRDMSLLGEAVQFVCNPRRMNYSIYGNSDDFLNAHVFPRYDWEPEERKPYPVW
;
A
#
# COMPACT_ATOMS: atom_id res chain seq x y z
N MET A 1 20.06 4.58 8.20
CA MET A 1 19.73 3.14 8.19
C MET A 1 20.13 2.61 6.84
N SER A 2 20.61 1.36 6.73
CA SER A 2 20.92 0.78 5.42
C SER A 2 19.61 0.53 4.65
N ASP A 3 19.62 0.74 3.34
CA ASP A 3 18.49 0.45 2.44
C ASP A 3 18.42 -1.04 2.03
N ASP A 4 19.23 -1.90 2.65
CA ASP A 4 19.29 -3.34 2.34
C ASP A 4 17.94 -4.05 2.51
N TRP A 5 17.07 -3.55 3.40
CA TRP A 5 15.72 -4.09 3.60
C TRP A 5 14.87 -4.08 2.33
N LYS A 6 15.16 -3.20 1.36
CA LYS A 6 14.44 -3.14 0.07
C LYS A 6 14.70 -4.37 -0.81
N LYS A 7 15.87 -5.01 -0.68
CA LYS A 7 16.26 -6.19 -1.47
C LYS A 7 15.46 -7.43 -1.10
N ASP A 8 15.03 -7.53 0.16
CA ASP A 8 14.20 -8.60 0.70
C ASP A 8 13.17 -8.00 1.66
N ARG A 9 12.18 -7.29 1.10
CA ARG A 9 11.19 -6.54 1.88
C ARG A 9 10.42 -7.44 2.86
N PHE A 10 10.04 -8.63 2.40
CA PHE A 10 9.25 -9.57 3.20
C PHE A 10 10.10 -10.23 4.28
N GLY A 11 11.31 -10.71 3.96
CA GLY A 11 12.17 -11.26 5.00
C GLY A 11 12.61 -10.20 6.01
N ALA A 12 12.83 -8.94 5.58
CA ALA A 12 13.09 -7.85 6.51
C ALA A 12 11.88 -7.55 7.43
N ILE A 13 10.65 -7.70 6.93
CA ILE A 13 9.44 -7.63 7.77
C ILE A 13 9.43 -8.76 8.80
N GLU A 14 9.64 -10.01 8.39
CA GLU A 14 9.67 -11.16 9.30
C GLU A 14 10.78 -11.08 10.36
N ARG A 15 11.93 -10.48 10.00
CA ARG A 15 13.04 -10.22 10.92
C ARG A 15 12.87 -8.95 11.75
N ASN A 16 11.77 -8.21 11.58
CA ASN A 16 11.51 -6.93 12.24
C ASN A 16 12.60 -5.85 11.96
N GLU A 17 13.15 -5.87 10.76
CA GLU A 17 14.20 -4.98 10.25
C GLU A 17 13.66 -3.94 9.26
N ASN A 18 12.44 -4.13 8.74
CA ASN A 18 11.83 -3.21 7.80
C ASN A 18 11.26 -1.98 8.54
N PRO A 19 11.82 -0.77 8.36
CA PRO A 19 11.39 0.41 9.10
C PRO A 19 10.02 0.97 8.64
N MET A 20 9.48 0.46 7.53
CA MET A 20 8.24 0.96 6.92
C MET A 20 7.00 0.20 7.38
N ILE A 21 7.15 -0.88 8.13
CA ILE A 21 6.00 -1.69 8.56
C ILE A 21 5.11 -0.91 9.53
N LEU A 22 3.81 -0.91 9.24
CA LEU A 22 2.78 -0.40 10.15
C LEU A 22 2.25 -1.54 11.02
N THR A 23 1.77 -2.61 10.38
CA THR A 23 1.22 -3.78 11.07
C THR A 23 1.06 -4.98 10.13
N ARG A 24 0.97 -6.18 10.72
CA ARG A 24 0.37 -7.35 10.05
C ARG A 24 -1.15 -7.16 9.97
N MET A 25 -1.72 -7.43 8.80
CA MET A 25 -3.17 -7.52 8.55
C MET A 25 -3.55 -8.97 8.24
N LYS A 26 -4.84 -9.25 8.02
CA LYS A 26 -5.30 -10.62 7.74
C LYS A 26 -4.71 -11.15 6.42
N SER A 27 -4.72 -10.32 5.38
CA SER A 27 -4.34 -10.64 4.01
C SER A 27 -2.88 -10.31 3.66
N GLY A 28 -2.17 -9.61 4.54
CA GLY A 28 -0.83 -9.11 4.21
C GLY A 28 -0.17 -8.21 5.24
N TYR A 29 0.72 -7.35 4.77
CA TYR A 29 1.41 -6.34 5.57
C TYR A 29 1.04 -4.94 5.10
N ALA A 30 0.59 -4.09 6.01
CA ALA A 30 0.48 -2.67 5.75
C ALA A 30 1.83 -2.00 5.99
N VAL A 31 2.30 -1.22 5.01
CA VAL A 31 3.56 -0.49 5.06
C VAL A 31 3.39 0.95 4.59
N ILE A 32 4.25 1.84 5.05
CA ILE A 32 4.41 3.18 4.49
C ILE A 32 5.06 3.04 3.11
N GLY A 33 4.57 3.79 2.12
CA GLY A 33 5.16 3.84 0.78
C GLY A 33 6.57 4.45 0.80
N ASP A 34 7.47 3.93 -0.04
CA ASP A 34 8.88 4.35 -0.06
C ASP A 34 9.08 5.83 -0.42
N THR A 35 8.18 6.41 -1.21
CA THR A 35 8.10 7.85 -1.47
C THR A 35 6.95 8.44 -0.67
N GLN A 36 7.01 9.73 -0.36
CA GLN A 36 5.96 10.42 0.42
C GLN A 36 5.66 11.81 -0.16
N PHE A 37 5.71 11.95 -1.48
CA PHE A 37 5.41 13.24 -2.14
C PHE A 37 3.98 13.71 -1.85
N LEU A 38 3.03 12.77 -1.71
CA LEU A 38 1.80 12.98 -0.95
C LEU A 38 1.95 12.27 0.41
N PRO A 39 1.98 13.00 1.53
CA PRO A 39 2.10 12.41 2.86
C PRO A 39 0.97 11.43 3.13
N GLY A 40 1.29 10.28 3.72
CA GLY A 40 0.30 9.24 4.07
C GLY A 40 0.10 8.17 3.00
N TYR A 41 0.89 8.19 1.92
CA TYR A 41 0.93 7.09 0.96
C TYR A 41 1.33 5.78 1.66
N CYS A 42 0.45 4.79 1.59
CA CYS A 42 0.68 3.46 2.15
C CYS A 42 0.49 2.38 1.08
N VAL A 43 1.05 1.20 1.35
CA VAL A 43 0.93 0.02 0.49
C VAL A 43 0.52 -1.19 1.35
N LEU A 44 -0.45 -1.96 0.86
CA LEU A 44 -0.77 -3.28 1.37
C LEU A 44 -0.05 -4.32 0.50
N LEU A 45 0.85 -5.09 1.10
CA LEU A 45 1.58 -6.17 0.44
C LEU A 45 0.89 -7.50 0.75
N ALA A 46 0.42 -8.24 -0.26
CA ALA A 46 -0.23 -9.53 -0.04
C ALA A 46 0.75 -10.55 0.59
N TYR A 47 0.28 -11.29 1.59
CA TYR A 47 1.04 -12.38 2.19
C TYR A 47 0.15 -13.53 2.69
N PRO A 48 0.33 -14.79 2.23
CA PRO A 48 1.43 -15.27 1.36
C PRO A 48 1.49 -14.60 -0.01
N LYS A 49 2.70 -14.54 -0.61
CA LYS A 49 2.92 -13.89 -1.90
C LYS A 49 2.10 -14.59 -2.99
N VAL A 50 1.39 -13.79 -3.76
CA VAL A 50 0.69 -14.17 -5.01
C VAL A 50 0.99 -13.10 -6.05
N ALA A 51 0.93 -13.42 -7.35
CA ALA A 51 1.26 -12.45 -8.40
C ALA A 51 0.13 -11.43 -8.59
N SER A 52 -1.12 -11.88 -8.49
CA SER A 52 -2.29 -11.08 -8.87
C SER A 52 -3.53 -11.38 -8.01
N LEU A 53 -4.61 -10.63 -8.22
CA LEU A 53 -5.90 -10.91 -7.57
C LEU A 53 -6.50 -12.21 -8.10
N GLU A 54 -6.23 -12.57 -9.34
CA GLU A 54 -6.73 -13.74 -10.04
C GLU A 54 -6.24 -15.05 -9.41
N ASP A 55 -5.06 -15.00 -8.75
CA ASP A 55 -4.47 -16.13 -8.05
C ASP A 55 -5.08 -16.37 -6.65
N LEU A 56 -5.93 -15.47 -6.16
CA LEU A 56 -6.61 -15.60 -4.88
C LEU A 56 -7.94 -16.34 -5.01
N SER A 57 -8.26 -17.17 -4.01
CA SER A 57 -9.63 -17.64 -3.80
C SER A 57 -10.57 -16.44 -3.57
N LEU A 58 -11.87 -16.65 -3.77
CA LEU A 58 -12.85 -15.58 -3.56
C LEU A 58 -12.77 -15.02 -2.12
N GLU A 59 -12.63 -15.89 -1.12
CA GLU A 59 -12.49 -15.50 0.29
C GLU A 59 -11.22 -14.66 0.51
N ALA A 60 -10.07 -15.12 0.03
CA ALA A 60 -8.81 -14.40 0.20
C ALA A 60 -8.81 -13.05 -0.54
N LYS A 61 -9.45 -12.98 -1.71
CA LYS A 61 -9.67 -11.75 -2.47
C LYS A 61 -10.54 -10.76 -1.70
N THR A 62 -11.62 -11.24 -1.06
CA THR A 62 -12.47 -10.41 -0.20
C THR A 62 -11.69 -9.87 0.99
N ASP A 63 -10.88 -10.71 1.65
CA ASP A 63 -10.02 -10.27 2.75
C ASP A 63 -9.01 -9.21 2.32
N PHE A 64 -8.36 -9.41 1.17
CA PHE A 64 -7.37 -8.46 0.64
C PHE A 64 -7.98 -7.09 0.32
N LEU A 65 -9.11 -7.07 -0.39
CA LEU A 65 -9.79 -5.81 -0.73
C LEU A 65 -10.39 -5.13 0.51
N ARG A 66 -10.83 -5.91 1.51
CA ARG A 66 -11.28 -5.38 2.79
C ARG A 66 -10.13 -4.74 3.58
N ASP A 67 -9.00 -5.41 3.70
CA ASP A 67 -7.82 -4.86 4.37
C ASP A 67 -7.29 -3.62 3.65
N MET A 68 -7.32 -3.59 2.32
CA MET A 68 -6.99 -2.41 1.52
C MET A 68 -7.92 -1.23 1.89
N SER A 69 -9.22 -1.47 2.04
CA SER A 69 -10.18 -0.45 2.48
C SER A 69 -9.87 0.05 3.89
N LEU A 70 -9.60 -0.86 4.84
CA LEU A 70 -9.28 -0.51 6.23
C LEU A 70 -8.00 0.32 6.32
N LEU A 71 -6.98 0.01 5.51
CA LEU A 71 -5.77 0.83 5.41
C LEU A 71 -6.10 2.24 4.91
N GLY A 72 -6.97 2.34 3.90
CA GLY A 72 -7.46 3.63 3.41
C GLY A 72 -8.26 4.43 4.42
N GLU A 73 -9.10 3.78 5.22
CA GLU A 73 -9.82 4.42 6.34
C GLU A 73 -8.87 4.94 7.42
N ALA A 74 -7.84 4.16 7.76
CA ALA A 74 -6.82 4.60 8.71
C ALA A 74 -6.06 5.84 8.20
N VAL A 75 -5.66 5.84 6.92
CA VAL A 75 -5.02 7.00 6.28
C VAL A 75 -5.97 8.19 6.23
N GLN A 76 -7.24 7.99 5.85
CA GLN A 76 -8.25 9.05 5.82
C GLN A 76 -8.42 9.69 7.21
N PHE A 77 -8.45 8.88 8.27
CA PHE A 77 -8.60 9.35 9.64
C PHE A 77 -7.41 10.18 10.11
N VAL A 78 -6.18 9.71 9.86
CA VAL A 78 -4.95 10.38 10.34
C VAL A 78 -4.62 11.61 9.51
N CYS A 79 -4.75 11.52 8.19
CA CYS A 79 -4.27 12.55 7.27
C CYS A 79 -5.33 13.58 6.88
N ASN A 80 -6.62 13.29 7.11
CA ASN A 80 -7.76 14.11 6.69
C ASN A 80 -7.65 14.64 5.24
N PRO A 81 -7.41 13.76 4.24
CA PRO A 81 -7.29 14.17 2.85
C PRO A 81 -8.63 14.56 2.24
N ARG A 82 -8.58 15.28 1.13
CA ARG A 82 -9.74 15.64 0.29
C ARG A 82 -10.41 14.38 -0.30
N ARG A 83 -9.60 13.37 -0.65
CA ARG A 83 -10.04 12.12 -1.27
C ARG A 83 -9.00 11.02 -1.09
N MET A 84 -9.44 9.76 -1.04
CA MET A 84 -8.57 8.58 -1.18
C MET A 84 -8.57 8.05 -2.62
N ASN A 85 -7.41 7.63 -3.10
CA ASN A 85 -7.24 6.86 -4.33
C ASN A 85 -6.66 5.49 -3.98
N TYR A 86 -7.11 4.47 -4.70
CA TYR A 86 -6.67 3.09 -4.55
C TYR A 86 -6.21 2.57 -5.89
N SER A 87 -5.11 1.83 -5.92
CA SER A 87 -4.65 1.21 -7.15
C SER A 87 -3.87 -0.07 -6.89
N ILE A 88 -3.91 -0.98 -7.86
CA ILE A 88 -3.17 -2.24 -7.86
C ILE A 88 -2.43 -2.30 -9.19
N TYR A 89 -1.11 -2.46 -9.13
CA TYR A 89 -0.24 -2.60 -10.29
C TYR A 89 0.58 -3.88 -10.17
N GLY A 90 0.93 -4.46 -11.32
CA GLY A 90 1.77 -5.66 -11.40
C GLY A 90 2.87 -5.56 -12.46
N ASN A 91 3.23 -4.34 -12.87
CA ASN A 91 4.14 -4.14 -14.01
C ASN A 91 5.63 -4.28 -13.64
N SER A 92 6.00 -3.99 -12.39
CA SER A 92 7.41 -3.95 -11.94
C SER A 92 7.69 -4.99 -10.87
N ASP A 93 6.84 -5.05 -9.85
CA ASP A 93 6.88 -6.07 -8.83
C ASP A 93 5.92 -7.20 -9.21
N ASP A 94 6.43 -8.43 -9.30
CA ASP A 94 5.66 -9.63 -9.67
C ASP A 94 4.90 -10.22 -8.46
N PHE A 95 4.39 -9.34 -7.59
CA PHE A 95 3.56 -9.74 -6.46
C PHE A 95 2.46 -8.72 -6.20
N LEU A 96 1.30 -9.21 -5.78
CA LEU A 96 0.12 -8.42 -5.49
C LEU A 96 0.40 -7.42 -4.38
N ASN A 97 0.29 -6.14 -4.73
CA ASN A 97 0.36 -5.04 -3.79
C ASN A 97 -0.66 -3.97 -4.18
N ALA A 98 -1.30 -3.38 -3.16
CA ALA A 98 -2.29 -2.33 -3.33
C ALA A 98 -1.80 -1.03 -2.73
N HIS A 99 -1.89 0.04 -3.48
CA HIS A 99 -1.49 1.37 -3.09
C HIS A 99 -2.70 2.17 -2.61
N VAL A 100 -2.49 2.94 -1.54
CA VAL A 100 -3.47 3.82 -0.93
C VAL A 100 -2.89 5.23 -0.90
N PHE A 101 -3.45 6.12 -1.71
CA PHE A 101 -2.96 7.49 -1.88
C PHE A 101 -3.97 8.51 -1.35
N PRO A 102 -3.64 9.25 -0.28
CA PRO A 102 -4.40 10.44 0.09
C PRO A 102 -4.15 11.57 -0.94
N ARG A 103 -5.23 12.26 -1.34
CA ARG A 103 -5.23 13.41 -2.25
C ARG A 103 -5.62 14.67 -1.49
N TYR A 104 -5.04 15.81 -1.84
CA TYR A 104 -5.15 17.04 -1.08
C TYR A 104 -5.53 18.25 -1.95
N ASP A 105 -6.15 19.26 -1.34
CA ASP A 105 -6.53 20.50 -2.04
C ASP A 105 -5.35 21.36 -2.49
N TRP A 106 -4.19 21.22 -1.82
CA TRP A 106 -2.97 21.96 -2.13
C TRP A 106 -2.18 21.39 -3.31
N GLU A 107 -2.59 20.23 -3.86
CA GLU A 107 -1.97 19.69 -5.08
C GLU A 107 -2.08 20.71 -6.24
N PRO A 108 -1.11 20.74 -7.17
CA PRO A 108 -1.22 21.53 -8.39
C PRO A 108 -2.51 21.19 -9.16
N GLU A 109 -3.24 22.22 -9.61
CA GLU A 109 -4.57 22.05 -10.20
C GLU A 109 -4.54 21.15 -11.44
N GLU A 110 -3.47 21.25 -12.23
CA GLU A 110 -3.23 20.43 -13.41
C GLU A 110 -3.00 18.94 -13.11
N ARG A 111 -2.68 18.57 -11.85
CA ARG A 111 -2.45 17.17 -11.43
C ARG A 111 -3.66 16.52 -10.75
N LYS A 112 -4.58 17.31 -10.19
CA LYS A 112 -5.76 16.80 -9.48
C LYS A 112 -6.63 15.82 -10.28
N PRO A 113 -6.81 15.97 -11.62
CA PRO A 113 -7.63 15.05 -12.42
C PRO A 113 -6.95 13.70 -12.71
N TYR A 114 -5.63 13.61 -12.54
CA TYR A 114 -4.83 12.47 -12.96
C TYR A 114 -4.48 11.54 -11.79
N PRO A 115 -3.94 10.34 -12.09
CA PRO A 115 -3.23 9.56 -11.11
C PRO A 115 -2.10 10.35 -10.45
N VAL A 116 -1.55 9.81 -9.37
CA VAL A 116 -0.68 10.55 -8.45
C VAL A 116 0.74 10.81 -9.01
N TRP A 117 1.07 10.27 -10.19
CA TRP A 117 2.34 10.43 -10.91
C TRP A 117 2.15 11.16 -12.25
#